data_AF-W4DAP2-F1
#
_entry.id   AF-W4DAP2-F1
#
_cell.length_a   1.000
_cell.length_b   1.000
_cell.length_c   1.000
_cell.angle_alpha   90.00
_cell.angle_beta   90.00
_cell.angle_gamma   90.00
#
_symmetry.space_group_name_H-M   'P 1'
#
loop_
_entity.id
_entity.type
_entity.pdbx_description
1 polymer ?
#
loop_
_entity_poly.entity_id
_entity_poly.type
_entity_poly.pdbx_seq_one_letter_code
_entity_poly.pdbx_strand_id
1 'polypeptide(L)'
;MVLDNRHGAFRVPELEIPGSGHGGLHGLTFTVKDVFAVAGHRSSAGNPDWLRSHGPSDSHAAAVRRLLEAGATLRGAAHTDELMYSLGGENYHYGTPVNPHGENRIPGGSSSGSAVAVASGSVDFALGTDTGGSIRVPSAYCGVFGYRPTHGAVSLEGVIPLAPAFDTVGWIAGSTELLLKTGRVLLGAVDSGGDARCEDRKKAYDQLGSADRSGDACSGENRKKSGDLLGSADRSGDACSGEDRKKAGVLLRSANSGGDAQGGESREKEGDQLGSVDSGGDAQGGESREKAGVLIGSVDRDDIACDGENRKKAGDLLGSADSGVGAQSMENSMEQSGGEAVDESAGDLRMSRMFILPEGWALVEQDCVDYLRRGLDKLQAGASLQAAEAVVAPEGLKTWMDAFRELQGAEIWATHGEWIGREQPVFGPDIAARFAWAAGLAGADHSPAAMLRSRITKRLRALLGKDGCLVLPTVPGPAPLRGAGPGQLERSRSSAMMLSCLAGLAGLPQVTLPVPGPGGLPLGLSVIGGHGQDLRLLSWIQEVWK
;
A
#
# COMPACT_ATOMS: atom_id res chain seq x y z
N MET A 1 20.71 -24.55 -9.98
CA MET A 1 19.41 -25.25 -9.76
C MET A 1 18.32 -24.40 -10.40
N VAL A 2 17.46 -24.97 -11.25
CA VAL A 2 16.37 -24.21 -11.89
C VAL A 2 15.41 -23.71 -10.82
N LEU A 3 14.99 -22.44 -10.92
CA LEU A 3 14.04 -21.83 -10.00
C LEU A 3 12.64 -22.41 -10.24
N ASP A 4 11.94 -22.83 -9.18
CA ASP A 4 10.59 -23.36 -9.29
C ASP A 4 9.59 -22.25 -9.60
N ASN A 5 9.02 -22.29 -10.81
CA ASN A 5 8.02 -21.35 -11.28
C ASN A 5 6.65 -22.02 -11.57
N ARG A 6 6.33 -23.16 -10.94
CA ARG A 6 5.07 -23.90 -11.22
C ARG A 6 3.80 -23.07 -10.99
N HIS A 7 3.86 -22.07 -10.11
CA HIS A 7 2.76 -21.15 -9.80
C HIS A 7 2.78 -19.86 -10.63
N GLY A 8 3.70 -19.69 -11.59
CA GLY A 8 3.82 -18.46 -12.38
C GLY A 8 4.25 -17.22 -11.57
N ALA A 9 4.99 -17.42 -10.48
CA ALA A 9 5.43 -16.34 -9.59
C ALA A 9 6.46 -15.40 -10.26
N PHE A 10 7.25 -15.90 -11.22
CA PHE A 10 8.36 -15.17 -11.85
C PHE A 10 8.09 -14.88 -13.33
N ARG A 11 8.33 -13.64 -13.74
CA ARG A 11 8.38 -13.22 -15.16
C ARG A 11 9.77 -13.47 -15.76
N VAL A 12 10.83 -13.41 -14.95
CA VAL A 12 12.22 -13.72 -15.36
C VAL A 12 12.78 -14.78 -14.40
N PRO A 13 12.35 -16.05 -14.45
CA PRO A 13 12.87 -17.11 -13.57
C PRO A 13 14.37 -17.39 -13.73
N GLU A 14 14.96 -16.98 -14.85
CA GLU A 14 16.38 -17.12 -15.20
C GLU A 14 17.29 -16.04 -14.60
N LEU A 15 16.74 -14.97 -14.01
CA LEU A 15 17.53 -13.93 -13.36
C LEU A 15 18.17 -14.47 -12.08
N GLU A 16 19.49 -14.38 -11.96
CA GLU A 16 20.22 -14.75 -10.75
C GLU A 16 21.39 -13.78 -10.52
N ILE A 17 21.44 -13.14 -9.36
CA ILE A 17 22.57 -12.29 -8.94
C ILE A 17 23.06 -12.83 -7.57
N PRO A 18 24.29 -13.37 -7.48
CA PRO A 18 24.83 -13.87 -6.23
C PRO A 18 25.03 -12.74 -5.22
N GLY A 19 24.76 -13.03 -3.94
CA GLY A 19 25.14 -12.16 -2.84
C GLY A 19 26.65 -12.18 -2.58
N SER A 20 27.10 -11.37 -1.63
CA SER A 20 28.51 -11.23 -1.21
C SER A 20 29.15 -12.50 -0.63
N GLY A 21 28.38 -13.54 -0.34
CA GLY A 21 28.86 -14.78 0.29
C GLY A 21 29.11 -14.66 1.80
N HIS A 22 28.74 -13.54 2.43
CA HIS A 22 28.92 -13.29 3.86
C HIS A 22 27.86 -12.32 4.42
N GLY A 23 27.75 -12.23 5.75
CA GLY A 23 26.81 -11.34 6.42
C GLY A 23 25.51 -12.02 6.83
N GLY A 24 24.61 -11.26 7.47
CA GLY A 24 23.46 -11.82 8.19
C GLY A 24 22.46 -12.60 7.32
N LEU A 25 22.37 -12.32 6.02
CA LEU A 25 21.46 -12.99 5.09
C LEU A 25 22.17 -14.02 4.19
N HIS A 26 23.44 -14.34 4.46
CA HIS A 26 24.16 -15.37 3.72
C HIS A 26 23.44 -16.72 3.75
N GLY A 27 23.39 -17.38 2.59
CA GLY A 27 22.68 -18.65 2.39
C GLY A 27 21.18 -18.52 2.11
N LEU A 28 20.60 -17.33 2.27
CA LEU A 28 19.20 -17.07 1.94
C LEU A 28 19.03 -16.60 0.49
N THR A 29 17.86 -16.86 -0.06
CA THR A 29 17.41 -16.45 -1.38
C THR A 29 16.28 -15.42 -1.29
N PHE A 30 16.26 -14.47 -2.22
CA PHE A 30 15.15 -13.53 -2.33
C PHE A 30 14.78 -13.24 -3.78
N THR A 31 13.58 -12.75 -4.00
CA THR A 31 13.17 -12.19 -5.30
C THR A 31 12.80 -10.71 -5.20
N VAL A 32 12.71 -10.03 -6.34
CA VAL A 32 12.19 -8.67 -6.45
C VAL A 32 10.99 -8.67 -7.37
N LYS A 33 9.93 -7.94 -7.00
CA LYS A 33 8.89 -7.50 -7.95
C LYS A 33 9.55 -6.86 -9.18
N ASP A 34 9.03 -7.09 -10.38
CA ASP A 34 9.59 -6.61 -11.65
C ASP A 34 9.39 -5.09 -11.91
N VAL A 35 9.76 -4.30 -10.90
CA VAL A 35 9.72 -2.83 -10.80
C VAL A 35 10.99 -2.26 -10.14
N PHE A 36 11.83 -3.13 -9.58
CA PHE A 36 13.13 -2.77 -9.01
C PHE A 36 14.19 -2.84 -10.10
N ALA A 37 15.08 -1.85 -10.13
CA ALA A 37 16.29 -1.85 -10.93
C ALA A 37 17.23 -2.96 -10.45
N VAL A 38 17.69 -3.77 -11.40
CA VAL A 38 18.72 -4.78 -11.21
C VAL A 38 19.70 -4.59 -12.36
N ALA A 39 20.99 -4.45 -12.09
CA ALA A 39 21.98 -4.11 -13.11
C ALA A 39 21.93 -5.11 -14.28
N GLY A 40 21.86 -4.60 -15.51
CA GLY A 40 21.71 -5.39 -16.74
C GLY A 40 20.30 -5.93 -17.02
N HIS A 41 19.39 -5.93 -16.05
CA HIS A 41 17.99 -6.34 -16.24
C HIS A 41 17.11 -5.16 -16.65
N ARG A 42 16.08 -5.46 -17.45
CA ARG A 42 15.08 -4.51 -17.94
C ARG A 42 13.71 -4.87 -17.37
N SER A 43 13.27 -4.10 -16.37
CA SER A 43 12.01 -4.35 -15.66
C SER A 43 10.80 -4.00 -16.52
N SER A 44 9.79 -4.87 -16.56
CA SER A 44 8.58 -4.66 -17.39
C SER A 44 7.52 -3.77 -16.73
N ALA A 45 7.57 -3.59 -15.41
CA ALA A 45 6.47 -3.02 -14.63
C ALA A 45 5.09 -3.66 -14.94
N GLY A 46 5.08 -4.92 -15.41
CA GLY A 46 3.86 -5.62 -15.80
C GLY A 46 3.23 -5.14 -17.11
N ASN A 47 3.95 -4.40 -17.97
CA ASN A 47 3.44 -3.91 -19.25
C ASN A 47 4.48 -4.09 -20.40
N PRO A 48 4.10 -4.69 -21.56
CA PRO A 48 5.01 -4.87 -22.69
C PRO A 48 5.53 -3.58 -23.33
N ASP A 49 4.73 -2.51 -23.36
CA ASP A 49 5.17 -1.22 -23.91
C ASP A 49 6.13 -0.49 -22.97
N TRP A 50 5.96 -0.64 -21.65
CA TRP A 50 6.94 -0.15 -20.68
C TRP A 50 8.28 -0.88 -20.87
N LEU A 51 8.24 -2.21 -21.03
CA LEU A 51 9.42 -3.02 -21.37
C LEU A 51 10.02 -2.62 -22.72
N ARG A 52 9.21 -2.27 -23.73
CA ARG A 52 9.69 -1.79 -25.03
C ARG A 52 10.43 -0.45 -24.91
N SER A 53 9.87 0.51 -24.16
CA SER A 53 10.32 1.90 -24.14
C SER A 53 11.49 2.20 -23.18
N HIS A 54 11.78 1.33 -22.20
CA HIS A 54 12.84 1.57 -21.20
C HIS A 54 14.04 0.65 -21.37
N GLY A 55 15.27 1.17 -21.19
CA GLY A 55 16.50 0.37 -21.25
C GLY A 55 16.71 -0.56 -20.04
N PRO A 56 17.69 -1.49 -20.09
CA PRO A 56 18.15 -2.17 -18.89
C PRO A 56 18.71 -1.17 -17.87
N SER A 57 18.69 -1.52 -16.58
CA SER A 57 19.21 -0.67 -15.52
C SER A 57 20.74 -0.73 -15.46
N ASP A 58 21.41 0.41 -15.29
CA ASP A 58 22.88 0.44 -15.13
C ASP A 58 23.34 -0.03 -13.74
N SER A 59 22.46 0.06 -12.74
CA SER A 59 22.77 -0.25 -11.33
C SER A 59 21.62 -0.98 -10.64
N HIS A 60 21.92 -1.59 -9.48
CA HIS A 60 20.90 -2.16 -8.61
C HIS A 60 20.22 -1.07 -7.77
N ALA A 61 18.90 -1.19 -7.62
CA ALA A 61 18.12 -0.40 -6.67
C ALA A 61 18.72 -0.50 -5.25
N ALA A 62 18.61 0.57 -4.46
CA ALA A 62 19.32 0.66 -3.17
C ALA A 62 18.95 -0.46 -2.19
N ALA A 63 17.68 -0.89 -2.18
CA ALA A 63 17.24 -2.03 -1.38
C ALA A 63 17.84 -3.37 -1.85
N VAL A 64 17.95 -3.59 -3.17
CA VAL A 64 18.53 -4.81 -3.75
C VAL A 64 20.01 -4.91 -3.41
N ARG A 65 20.75 -3.81 -3.62
CA ARG A 65 22.18 -3.72 -3.30
C ARG A 65 22.46 -4.06 -1.82
N ARG A 66 21.69 -3.51 -0.87
CA ARG A 66 21.83 -3.83 0.56
C ARG A 66 21.65 -5.31 0.88
N LEU A 67 20.71 -5.99 0.23
CA LEU A 67 20.44 -7.42 0.45
C LEU A 67 21.56 -8.30 -0.13
N LEU A 68 22.07 -7.95 -1.32
CA LEU A 68 23.23 -8.60 -1.94
C LEU A 68 24.49 -8.41 -1.07
N GLU A 69 24.76 -7.19 -0.60
CA GLU A 69 25.85 -6.86 0.33
C GLU A 69 25.76 -7.66 1.63
N ALA A 70 24.55 -7.87 2.16
CA ALA A 70 24.26 -8.69 3.34
C ALA A 70 24.28 -10.22 3.12
N GLY A 71 24.61 -10.67 1.89
CA GLY A 71 24.86 -12.08 1.56
C GLY A 71 23.70 -12.84 0.92
N ALA A 72 22.52 -12.22 0.78
CA ALA A 72 21.37 -12.88 0.16
C ALA A 72 21.55 -12.97 -1.36
N THR A 73 21.10 -14.08 -1.96
CA THR A 73 21.14 -14.28 -3.43
C THR A 73 19.81 -13.89 -4.07
N LEU A 74 19.84 -13.01 -5.07
CA LEU A 74 18.66 -12.66 -5.85
C LEU A 74 18.34 -13.79 -6.84
N ARG A 75 17.11 -14.27 -6.81
CA ARG A 75 16.54 -15.33 -7.65
C ARG A 75 15.22 -14.86 -8.26
N GLY A 76 15.22 -14.77 -9.58
CA GLY A 76 14.10 -14.37 -10.41
C GLY A 76 13.71 -12.89 -10.31
N ALA A 77 13.01 -12.38 -11.32
CA ALA A 77 12.15 -11.20 -11.20
C ALA A 77 10.68 -11.65 -11.12
N ALA A 78 10.00 -11.25 -10.06
CA ALA A 78 8.66 -11.65 -9.70
C ALA A 78 7.57 -10.84 -10.43
N HIS A 79 6.47 -11.50 -10.74
CA HIS A 79 5.29 -10.92 -11.40
C HIS A 79 4.71 -9.73 -10.63
N THR A 80 4.16 -8.76 -11.37
CA THR A 80 3.45 -7.59 -10.85
C THR A 80 2.18 -7.33 -11.65
N ASP A 81 1.17 -6.77 -10.99
CA ASP A 81 0.07 -6.12 -11.70
C ASP A 81 0.64 -4.98 -12.57
N GLU A 82 -0.04 -4.74 -13.69
CA GLU A 82 0.30 -3.72 -14.69
C GLU A 82 0.45 -2.32 -14.08
N LEU A 83 1.63 -1.74 -14.26
CA LEU A 83 2.09 -0.46 -13.70
C LEU A 83 1.75 -0.31 -12.22
N MET A 84 1.77 -1.41 -11.47
CA MET A 84 1.46 -1.47 -10.04
C MET A 84 0.04 -1.01 -9.64
N TYR A 85 -0.81 -0.57 -10.59
CA TYR A 85 -2.03 0.22 -10.32
C TYR A 85 -3.26 -0.66 -10.04
N SER A 86 -3.10 -1.60 -9.11
CA SER A 86 -4.08 -2.63 -8.80
C SER A 86 -3.80 -3.29 -7.45
N LEU A 87 -4.80 -4.01 -6.92
CA LEU A 87 -4.70 -4.87 -5.74
C LEU A 87 -5.09 -6.33 -6.04
N GLY A 88 -5.30 -6.68 -7.31
CA GLY A 88 -5.86 -7.98 -7.71
C GLY A 88 -4.83 -9.11 -7.83
N GLY A 89 -3.68 -8.84 -8.43
CA GLY A 89 -2.71 -9.85 -8.84
C GLY A 89 -2.81 -10.27 -10.30
N GLU A 90 -3.88 -9.84 -10.97
CA GLU A 90 -4.18 -10.15 -12.37
C GLU A 90 -3.48 -9.14 -13.30
N ASN A 91 -2.92 -9.66 -14.40
CA ASN A 91 -2.24 -8.88 -15.42
C ASN A 91 -2.73 -9.32 -16.82
N TYR A 92 -3.20 -8.37 -17.62
CA TYR A 92 -3.76 -8.63 -18.94
C TYR A 92 -2.76 -9.24 -19.93
N HIS A 93 -1.47 -8.89 -19.81
CA HIS A 93 -0.42 -9.29 -20.74
C HIS A 93 0.32 -10.56 -20.32
N TYR A 94 0.47 -10.76 -19.00
CA TYR A 94 1.32 -11.82 -18.43
C TYR A 94 0.54 -12.87 -17.61
N GLY A 95 -0.78 -12.72 -17.50
CA GLY A 95 -1.65 -13.67 -16.81
C GLY A 95 -1.80 -13.39 -15.32
N THR A 96 -1.88 -14.44 -14.51
CA THR A 96 -2.09 -14.32 -13.06
C THR A 96 -1.30 -15.42 -12.35
N PRO A 97 -0.41 -15.08 -11.40
CA PRO A 97 0.21 -16.07 -10.53
C PRO A 97 -0.85 -16.86 -9.77
N VAL A 98 -0.65 -18.17 -9.65
CA VAL A 98 -1.57 -19.08 -8.95
C VAL A 98 -1.34 -18.92 -7.44
N ASN A 99 -2.40 -18.60 -6.69
CA ASN A 99 -2.31 -18.55 -5.23
C ASN A 99 -2.14 -19.98 -4.67
N PRO A 100 -1.03 -20.32 -3.98
CA PRO A 100 -0.77 -21.69 -3.51
C PRO A 100 -1.80 -22.23 -2.51
N HIS A 101 -2.54 -21.34 -1.82
CA HIS A 101 -3.58 -21.70 -0.87
C HIS A 101 -5.01 -21.57 -1.45
N GLY A 102 -5.14 -21.28 -2.75
CA GLY A 102 -6.43 -21.10 -3.40
C GLY A 102 -6.30 -20.97 -4.90
N GLU A 103 -6.06 -22.07 -5.61
CA GLU A 103 -5.74 -22.12 -7.04
C GLU A 103 -6.69 -21.31 -7.95
N ASN A 104 -7.99 -21.34 -7.64
CA ASN A 104 -9.04 -20.60 -8.36
C ASN A 104 -9.32 -19.19 -7.79
N ARG A 105 -8.43 -18.67 -6.94
CA ARG A 105 -8.53 -17.35 -6.29
C ARG A 105 -7.36 -16.46 -6.68
N ILE A 106 -7.59 -15.15 -6.67
CA ILE A 106 -6.55 -14.17 -7.00
C ILE A 106 -5.46 -14.18 -5.91
N PRO A 107 -4.18 -13.98 -6.23
CA PRO A 107 -3.13 -13.89 -5.21
C PRO A 107 -3.14 -12.55 -4.46
N GLY A 108 -3.91 -11.56 -4.92
CA GLY A 108 -3.78 -10.18 -4.49
C GLY A 108 -2.60 -9.49 -5.19
N GLY A 109 -2.54 -8.18 -5.10
CA GLY A 109 -1.54 -7.38 -5.80
C GLY A 109 -1.26 -6.03 -5.12
N SER A 110 -0.37 -5.20 -5.65
CA SER A 110 0.35 -5.42 -6.91
C SER A 110 1.64 -6.24 -6.83
N SER A 111 2.12 -6.62 -5.64
CA SER A 111 3.31 -7.48 -5.46
C SER A 111 2.96 -8.97 -5.50
N SER A 112 2.18 -9.37 -6.52
CA SER A 112 1.56 -10.69 -6.64
C SER A 112 2.57 -11.83 -6.73
N GLY A 113 3.53 -11.74 -7.65
CA GLY A 113 4.58 -12.74 -7.78
C GLY A 113 5.45 -12.85 -6.53
N SER A 114 5.76 -11.73 -5.87
CA SER A 114 6.54 -11.72 -4.63
C SER A 114 5.88 -12.52 -3.51
N ALA A 115 4.56 -12.41 -3.35
CA ALA A 115 3.83 -13.16 -2.33
C ALA A 115 3.72 -14.65 -2.68
N VAL A 116 3.39 -14.98 -3.93
CA VAL A 116 3.31 -16.37 -4.41
C VAL A 116 4.67 -17.07 -4.31
N ALA A 117 5.77 -16.40 -4.66
CA ALA A 117 7.13 -16.97 -4.57
C ALA A 117 7.52 -17.38 -3.15
N VAL A 118 7.16 -16.58 -2.14
CA VAL A 118 7.39 -16.90 -0.73
C VAL A 118 6.41 -17.98 -0.25
N ALA A 119 5.13 -17.87 -0.59
CA ALA A 119 4.09 -18.83 -0.18
C ALA A 119 4.31 -20.23 -0.76
N SER A 120 4.92 -20.35 -1.95
CA SER A 120 5.30 -21.62 -2.55
C SER A 120 6.66 -22.16 -2.10
N GLY A 121 7.39 -21.43 -1.25
CA GLY A 121 8.75 -21.78 -0.84
C GLY A 121 9.78 -21.73 -1.98
N SER A 122 9.52 -20.95 -3.04
CA SER A 122 10.44 -20.78 -4.16
C SER A 122 11.63 -19.86 -3.82
N VAL A 123 11.46 -18.98 -2.83
CA VAL A 123 12.49 -18.13 -2.19
C VAL A 123 12.15 -17.91 -0.71
N ASP A 124 13.14 -17.57 0.12
CA ASP A 124 12.94 -17.37 1.57
C ASP A 124 12.17 -16.08 1.90
N PHE A 125 12.41 -15.01 1.13
CA PHE A 125 11.74 -13.71 1.26
C PHE A 125 11.69 -12.97 -0.09
N ALA A 126 10.94 -11.87 -0.16
CA ALA A 126 10.78 -11.10 -1.40
C ALA A 126 10.65 -9.60 -1.15
N LEU A 127 11.17 -8.78 -2.06
CA LEU A 127 10.86 -7.35 -2.14
C LEU A 127 9.61 -7.09 -2.99
N GLY A 128 8.89 -6.04 -2.63
CA GLY A 128 7.80 -5.48 -3.41
C GLY A 128 7.56 -4.02 -3.06
N THR A 129 6.47 -3.45 -3.57
CA THR A 129 6.08 -2.08 -3.26
C THR A 129 4.70 -2.03 -2.63
N ASP A 130 4.49 -1.13 -1.68
CA ASP A 130 3.18 -0.85 -1.08
C ASP A 130 2.85 0.65 -1.22
N THR A 131 1.83 0.95 -2.02
CA THR A 131 1.25 2.29 -2.18
C THR A 131 -0.09 2.37 -1.45
N GLY A 132 -1.00 1.44 -1.77
CA GLY A 132 -2.35 1.32 -1.20
C GLY A 132 -2.69 -0.08 -0.71
N GLY A 133 -1.70 -0.85 -0.24
CA GLY A 133 -1.90 -2.24 0.22
C GLY A 133 -1.09 -3.29 -0.54
N SER A 134 -0.24 -2.87 -1.49
CA SER A 134 0.38 -3.75 -2.48
C SER A 134 1.44 -4.73 -1.97
N ILE A 135 1.80 -4.70 -0.68
CA ILE A 135 2.47 -5.80 0.05
C ILE A 135 1.46 -6.56 0.91
N ARG A 136 0.62 -5.81 1.64
CA ARG A 136 -0.25 -6.31 2.71
C ARG A 136 -1.38 -7.21 2.21
N VAL A 137 -2.07 -6.79 1.14
CA VAL A 137 -3.17 -7.56 0.50
C VAL A 137 -2.67 -8.92 -0.03
N PRO A 138 -1.63 -8.99 -0.88
CA PRO A 138 -1.16 -10.29 -1.36
C PRO A 138 -0.54 -11.15 -0.25
N SER A 139 0.07 -10.55 0.78
CA SER A 139 0.56 -11.32 1.94
C SER A 139 -0.59 -11.99 2.71
N ALA A 140 -1.70 -11.26 2.94
CA ALA A 140 -2.89 -11.80 3.58
C ALA A 140 -3.54 -12.94 2.76
N TYR A 141 -3.67 -12.76 1.44
CA TYR A 141 -4.30 -13.75 0.56
C TYR A 141 -3.43 -14.98 0.29
N CYS A 142 -2.11 -14.85 0.29
CA CYS A 142 -1.17 -15.96 0.13
C CYS A 142 -0.65 -16.55 1.46
N GLY A 143 -1.17 -16.12 2.62
CA GLY A 143 -0.84 -16.73 3.91
C GLY A 143 0.60 -16.52 4.40
N VAL A 144 1.22 -15.41 4.02
CA VAL A 144 2.62 -15.07 4.37
C VAL A 144 2.72 -13.77 5.15
N PHE A 145 3.87 -13.51 5.77
CA PHE A 145 4.11 -12.27 6.50
C PHE A 145 4.47 -11.15 5.53
N GLY A 146 3.80 -10.00 5.63
CA GLY A 146 4.08 -8.82 4.82
C GLY A 146 4.41 -7.60 5.67
N TYR A 147 5.36 -6.78 5.23
CA TYR A 147 5.73 -5.55 5.94
C TYR A 147 5.76 -4.32 5.03
N ARG A 148 4.96 -3.32 5.38
CA ARG A 148 5.05 -1.95 4.89
C ARG A 148 5.84 -1.14 5.93
N PRO A 149 7.00 -0.57 5.63
CA PRO A 149 7.71 0.30 6.58
C PRO A 149 7.07 1.69 6.66
N THR A 150 7.55 2.47 7.62
CA THR A 150 7.42 3.93 7.64
C THR A 150 7.79 4.52 6.28
N HIS A 151 7.01 5.49 5.80
CA HIS A 151 7.26 6.13 4.51
C HIS A 151 8.65 6.79 4.48
N GLY A 152 9.46 6.41 3.49
CA GLY A 152 10.85 6.83 3.30
C GLY A 152 11.90 6.17 4.22
N ALA A 153 11.53 5.24 5.11
CA ALA A 153 12.51 4.53 5.95
C ALA A 153 13.41 3.55 5.17
N VAL A 154 12.93 3.08 4.01
CA VAL A 154 13.71 2.32 3.02
C VAL A 154 13.73 3.12 1.71
N SER A 155 14.91 3.26 1.10
CA SER A 155 15.08 4.06 -0.12
C SER A 155 14.31 3.48 -1.31
N LEU A 156 13.62 4.36 -2.05
CA LEU A 156 12.98 4.09 -3.34
C LEU A 156 13.93 4.28 -4.54
N GLU A 157 15.21 4.59 -4.30
CA GLU A 157 16.23 4.73 -5.35
C GLU A 157 16.32 3.46 -6.22
N GLY A 158 16.06 3.61 -7.52
CA GLY A 158 16.00 2.52 -8.48
C GLY A 158 14.69 1.73 -8.46
N VAL A 159 13.61 2.25 -7.89
CA VAL A 159 12.27 1.64 -7.95
C VAL A 159 11.38 2.46 -8.87
N ILE A 160 10.67 1.81 -9.79
CA ILE A 160 9.69 2.48 -10.66
C ILE A 160 8.55 3.02 -9.76
N PRO A 161 8.31 4.34 -9.74
CA PRO A 161 7.29 4.95 -8.90
C PRO A 161 5.87 4.67 -9.41
N LEU A 162 4.89 4.84 -8.51
CA LEU A 162 3.46 4.91 -8.83
C LEU A 162 2.86 6.21 -8.27
N ALA A 163 3.01 6.44 -6.97
CA ALA A 163 2.57 7.65 -6.27
C ALA A 163 3.58 7.94 -5.13
N PRO A 164 4.65 8.71 -5.41
CA PRO A 164 5.81 8.84 -4.52
C PRO A 164 5.52 9.24 -3.07
N ALA A 165 4.46 10.02 -2.80
CA ALA A 165 4.11 10.40 -1.43
C ALA A 165 3.44 9.28 -0.63
N PHE A 166 3.18 8.12 -1.24
CA PHE A 166 2.56 6.95 -0.62
C PHE A 166 3.39 5.66 -0.77
N ASP A 167 4.19 5.59 -1.83
CA ASP A 167 5.04 4.45 -2.17
C ASP A 167 6.03 4.09 -1.06
N THR A 168 6.23 2.79 -0.85
CA THR A 168 7.25 2.24 0.06
C THR A 168 7.83 0.97 -0.53
N VAL A 169 9.13 0.76 -0.33
CA VAL A 169 9.74 -0.57 -0.49
C VAL A 169 9.35 -1.40 0.73
N GLY A 170 8.53 -2.43 0.52
CA GLY A 170 8.17 -3.39 1.55
C GLY A 170 8.72 -4.78 1.22
N TRP A 171 8.59 -5.69 2.17
CA TRP A 171 9.08 -7.06 2.01
C TRP A 171 8.09 -8.09 2.55
N ILE A 172 8.21 -9.31 2.05
CA ILE A 172 7.37 -10.48 2.35
C ILE A 172 8.29 -11.61 2.79
N ALA A 173 7.92 -12.37 3.82
CA ALA A 173 8.74 -13.47 4.35
C ALA A 173 7.89 -14.65 4.85
N GLY A 174 8.49 -15.85 4.87
CA GLY A 174 7.84 -17.06 5.39
C GLY A 174 7.73 -17.14 6.92
N SER A 175 8.46 -16.30 7.67
CA SER A 175 8.45 -16.29 9.14
C SER A 175 8.67 -14.89 9.71
N THR A 176 8.26 -14.68 10.97
CA THR A 176 8.53 -13.43 11.71
C THR A 176 10.03 -13.19 11.93
N GLU A 177 10.82 -14.25 12.09
CA GLU A 177 12.28 -14.16 12.17
C GLU A 177 12.88 -13.60 10.87
N LEU A 178 12.54 -14.19 9.71
CA LEU A 178 13.02 -13.69 8.42
C LEU A 178 12.52 -12.27 8.13
N LEU A 179 11.30 -11.93 8.55
CA LEU A 179 10.74 -10.59 8.41
C LEU A 179 11.56 -9.54 9.20
N LEU A 180 11.90 -9.84 10.46
CA LEU A 180 12.75 -8.99 11.31
C LEU A 180 14.19 -8.92 10.80
N LYS A 181 14.77 -10.06 10.42
CA LYS A 181 16.16 -10.18 9.93
C LYS A 181 16.37 -9.36 8.65
N THR A 182 15.43 -9.46 7.71
CA THR A 182 15.40 -8.63 6.49
C THR A 182 15.21 -7.15 6.83
N GLY A 183 14.32 -6.85 7.78
CA GLY A 183 14.05 -5.49 8.23
C GLY A 183 15.27 -4.77 8.82
N ARG A 184 16.10 -5.46 9.62
CA ARG A 184 17.35 -4.88 10.16
C ARG A 184 18.27 -4.37 9.06
N VAL A 185 18.49 -5.18 8.00
CA VAL A 185 19.30 -4.81 6.83
C VAL A 185 18.68 -3.64 6.05
N LEU A 186 17.38 -3.72 5.73
CA LEU A 186 16.72 -2.70 4.90
C LEU A 186 16.60 -1.35 5.60
N LEU A 187 16.27 -1.33 6.89
CA LEU A 187 16.14 -0.12 7.72
C LEU A 187 17.51 0.45 8.14
N GLY A 188 18.61 -0.26 7.87
CA GLY A 188 19.97 0.20 8.17
C GLY A 188 20.32 0.16 9.66
N ALA A 189 19.72 -0.78 10.42
CA ALA A 189 20.24 -1.18 11.71
C ALA A 189 21.49 -2.03 11.47
N VAL A 190 22.64 -1.36 11.50
CA VAL A 190 23.95 -2.03 11.55
C VAL A 190 24.01 -2.79 12.87
N ASP A 191 24.48 -4.04 12.84
CA ASP A 191 25.03 -4.65 14.06
C ASP A 191 26.15 -3.73 14.58
N SER A 192 26.20 -3.53 15.90
CA SER A 192 26.99 -2.48 16.56
C SER A 192 28.49 -2.58 16.28
N GLY A 193 28.94 -1.99 15.17
CA GLY A 193 30.29 -2.20 14.64
C GLY A 193 30.68 -1.31 13.46
N GLY A 194 30.43 0.01 13.53
CA GLY A 194 31.03 0.98 12.61
C GLY A 194 30.22 2.25 12.30
N ASP A 195 30.75 3.40 12.75
CA ASP A 195 30.56 4.77 12.24
C ASP A 195 29.15 5.39 12.06
N ALA A 196 28.79 6.22 13.06
CA ALA A 196 28.57 7.68 12.99
C ALA A 196 27.64 8.33 11.94
N ARG A 197 27.18 7.66 10.88
CA ARG A 197 26.39 8.24 9.77
C ARG A 197 24.88 8.33 10.03
N CYS A 198 24.42 8.07 11.27
CA CYS A 198 23.00 8.02 11.58
C CYS A 198 22.39 9.41 11.89
N GLU A 199 23.15 10.33 12.50
CA GLU A 199 22.61 11.62 12.95
C GLU A 199 22.30 12.61 11.82
N ASP A 200 23.15 12.68 10.78
CA ASP A 200 22.96 13.66 9.70
C ASP A 200 21.74 13.35 8.83
N ARG A 201 21.37 12.08 8.71
CA ARG A 201 20.17 11.64 7.97
C ARG A 201 18.87 12.08 8.64
N LYS A 202 18.88 12.28 9.97
CA LYS A 202 17.75 12.83 10.72
C LYS A 202 17.55 14.32 10.46
N LYS A 203 18.65 15.09 10.45
CA LYS A 203 18.65 16.54 10.16
C LYS A 203 18.11 16.87 8.77
N ALA A 204 18.46 16.05 7.76
CA ALA A 204 17.95 16.22 6.39
C ALA A 204 16.42 16.02 6.30
N TYR A 205 15.86 15.10 7.09
CA TYR A 205 14.42 14.83 7.10
C TYR A 205 13.62 15.96 7.78
N ASP A 206 14.14 16.53 8.86
CA ASP A 206 13.49 17.62 9.59
C ASP A 206 13.49 18.94 8.77
N GLN A 207 14.52 19.20 7.95
CA GLN A 207 14.62 20.40 7.11
C GLN A 207 13.66 20.41 5.92
N LEU A 208 13.34 19.24 5.34
CA LEU A 208 12.33 19.12 4.29
C LEU A 208 10.89 19.32 4.83
N GLY A 209 10.69 19.19 6.15
CA GLY A 209 9.40 19.41 6.80
C GLY A 209 9.07 20.86 7.17
N SER A 210 10.01 21.80 7.04
CA SER A 210 9.82 23.21 7.44
C SER A 210 9.64 24.21 6.28
N ALA A 211 9.89 23.80 5.04
CA ALA A 211 9.88 24.67 3.87
C ALA A 211 8.47 24.86 3.24
N ASP A 212 7.45 25.08 4.06
CA ASP A 212 6.09 25.42 3.59
C ASP A 212 5.36 26.38 4.55
N ARG A 213 5.98 27.55 4.78
CA ARG A 213 5.39 28.70 5.50
C ARG A 213 5.98 30.04 5.07
N SER A 214 5.49 30.59 3.96
CA SER A 214 5.16 32.02 3.82
C SER A 214 4.69 32.35 2.40
N GLY A 215 3.38 32.25 2.17
CA GLY A 215 2.77 33.07 1.14
C GLY A 215 2.56 34.47 1.71
N ASP A 216 3.23 35.48 1.16
CA ASP A 216 2.83 36.87 1.33
C ASP A 216 3.04 37.62 0.01
N ALA A 217 2.02 38.33 -0.44
CA ALA A 217 1.99 38.96 -1.75
C ALA A 217 2.53 40.39 -1.67
N CYS A 218 3.44 40.76 -2.56
CA CYS A 218 3.76 42.16 -2.81
C CYS A 218 4.00 42.43 -4.29
N SER A 219 3.17 43.30 -4.85
CA SER A 219 3.35 43.94 -6.15
C SER A 219 4.55 44.90 -6.11
N GLY A 220 5.28 45.00 -7.22
CA GLY A 220 6.37 45.97 -7.34
C GLY A 220 7.03 45.95 -8.72
N GLU A 221 6.75 46.95 -9.55
CA GLU A 221 7.54 47.23 -10.74
C GLU A 221 8.98 47.59 -10.35
N ASN A 222 9.99 47.10 -11.09
CA ASN A 222 11.03 48.03 -11.53
C ASN A 222 11.84 47.58 -12.75
N ARG A 223 12.41 48.58 -13.44
CA ARG A 223 13.10 48.46 -14.73
C ARG A 223 14.63 48.44 -14.58
N LYS A 224 15.27 47.76 -15.53
CA LYS A 224 16.60 48.07 -16.15
C LYS A 224 17.84 48.29 -15.25
N LYS A 225 18.85 47.44 -15.47
CA LYS A 225 20.20 47.76 -16.03
C LYS A 225 20.93 46.42 -16.24
N SER A 226 21.17 45.94 -17.48
CA SER A 226 22.17 46.37 -18.48
C SER A 226 23.63 46.24 -17.99
N GLY A 227 24.38 45.33 -18.60
CA GLY A 227 25.80 45.08 -18.38
C GLY A 227 26.28 43.99 -19.35
N ASP A 228 26.75 44.40 -20.52
CA ASP A 228 27.12 43.52 -21.63
C ASP A 228 28.41 42.72 -21.39
N LEU A 229 28.53 41.55 -22.01
CA LEU A 229 29.75 41.14 -22.70
C LEU A 229 29.40 40.31 -23.95
N LEU A 230 29.84 40.79 -25.11
CA LEU A 230 29.60 40.21 -26.43
C LEU A 230 30.67 39.18 -26.82
N GLY A 231 30.28 38.19 -27.62
CA GLY A 231 31.16 37.17 -28.20
C GLY A 231 30.50 36.46 -29.39
N SER A 232 30.32 37.18 -30.50
CA SER A 232 29.50 36.78 -31.65
C SER A 232 30.24 35.97 -32.73
N ALA A 233 29.56 34.97 -33.30
CA ALA A 233 29.86 34.45 -34.65
C ALA A 233 28.61 33.80 -35.32
N ASP A 234 27.69 34.65 -35.79
CA ASP A 234 27.10 34.67 -37.15
C ASP A 234 27.75 33.68 -38.17
N ARG A 235 27.11 32.95 -39.11
CA ARG A 235 25.75 32.87 -39.72
C ARG A 235 25.49 31.40 -40.15
N SER A 236 24.41 30.93 -40.80
CA SER A 236 23.14 31.42 -41.39
C SER A 236 22.21 30.19 -41.55
N GLY A 237 20.92 30.24 -41.93
CA GLY A 237 20.03 31.33 -42.36
C GLY A 237 19.16 30.87 -43.52
N ASP A 238 17.86 30.62 -43.28
CA ASP A 238 16.78 30.71 -44.29
C ASP A 238 15.42 30.72 -43.59
N ALA A 239 14.42 31.35 -44.19
CA ALA A 239 13.12 31.63 -43.59
C ALA A 239 11.96 31.19 -44.49
N CYS A 240 10.83 30.77 -43.90
CA CYS A 240 9.52 31.06 -44.49
C CYS A 240 8.34 30.86 -43.50
N SER A 241 7.57 31.95 -43.33
CA SER A 241 6.09 32.04 -43.22
C SER A 241 5.25 30.92 -42.59
N GLY A 242 4.22 31.33 -41.82
CA GLY A 242 2.91 30.65 -41.91
C GLY A 242 2.11 30.61 -40.61
N GLU A 243 1.08 31.44 -40.53
CA GLU A 243 0.19 31.62 -39.39
C GLU A 243 -0.60 30.38 -38.92
N ASP A 244 -1.04 30.51 -37.66
CA ASP A 244 -2.43 30.35 -37.22
C ASP A 244 -2.83 29.21 -36.26
N ARG A 245 -3.63 29.61 -35.27
CA ARG A 245 -4.16 28.76 -34.19
C ARG A 245 -5.47 28.13 -34.61
N LYS A 246 -5.72 26.85 -34.25
CA LYS A 246 -7.03 26.43 -33.73
C LYS A 246 -7.01 25.10 -32.98
N LYS A 247 -7.92 25.01 -32.01
CA LYS A 247 -8.17 23.85 -31.14
C LYS A 247 -8.72 22.68 -31.95
N ALA A 248 -8.24 21.47 -31.69
CA ALA A 248 -8.90 20.23 -32.10
C ALA A 248 -9.59 19.59 -30.87
N GLY A 249 -10.91 19.53 -30.90
CA GLY A 249 -11.69 18.69 -29.98
C GLY A 249 -11.95 17.34 -30.64
N VAL A 250 -11.71 16.24 -29.93
CA VAL A 250 -11.91 14.89 -30.46
C VAL A 250 -13.37 14.48 -30.33
N LEU A 251 -14.01 14.19 -31.47
CA LEU A 251 -15.34 13.61 -31.56
C LEU A 251 -15.23 12.18 -32.10
N LEU A 252 -15.36 11.19 -31.20
CA LEU A 252 -15.52 9.79 -31.59
C LEU A 252 -16.93 9.60 -32.18
N ARG A 253 -17.00 9.31 -33.49
CA ARG A 253 -18.24 8.86 -34.13
C ARG A 253 -18.27 7.34 -34.19
N SER A 254 -19.35 6.76 -33.69
CA SER A 254 -19.73 5.38 -33.98
C SER A 254 -20.15 5.26 -35.46
N ALA A 255 -19.70 4.19 -36.11
CA ALA A 255 -20.16 3.81 -37.45
C ALA A 255 -20.93 2.49 -37.34
N ASN A 256 -22.17 2.50 -37.82
CA ASN A 256 -23.01 1.32 -37.99
C ASN A 256 -23.30 1.19 -39.49
N SER A 257 -23.08 0.02 -40.07
CA SER A 257 -23.37 -0.26 -41.48
C SER A 257 -23.61 -1.75 -41.69
N GLY A 258 -24.85 -2.12 -42.00
CA GLY A 258 -25.18 -3.44 -42.54
C GLY A 258 -25.13 -3.45 -44.08
N GLY A 259 -25.23 -4.63 -44.69
CA GLY A 259 -25.27 -4.79 -46.15
C GLY A 259 -25.17 -6.23 -46.62
N ASP A 260 -26.30 -6.94 -46.60
CA ASP A 260 -26.79 -7.97 -47.53
C ASP A 260 -25.92 -9.13 -48.05
N ALA A 261 -26.46 -10.35 -47.90
CA ALA A 261 -26.41 -11.42 -48.90
C ALA A 261 -27.65 -12.35 -48.80
N GLN A 262 -28.20 -12.79 -49.93
CA GLN A 262 -29.37 -13.68 -50.03
C GLN A 262 -29.02 -15.10 -50.51
N GLY A 263 -29.90 -16.07 -50.21
CA GLY A 263 -29.93 -17.43 -50.79
C GLY A 263 -29.24 -18.50 -49.94
N GLY A 264 -29.72 -19.73 -49.82
CA GLY A 264 -30.90 -20.38 -50.43
C GLY A 264 -31.27 -21.69 -49.71
N GLU A 265 -32.25 -22.42 -50.25
CA GLU A 265 -32.95 -23.56 -49.62
C GLU A 265 -32.08 -24.79 -49.30
N SER A 266 -32.45 -25.58 -48.29
CA SER A 266 -33.01 -26.95 -48.47
C SER A 266 -33.27 -27.68 -47.12
N ARG A 267 -33.81 -28.89 -47.20
CA ARG A 267 -34.61 -29.59 -46.16
C ARG A 267 -33.93 -30.83 -45.55
N GLU A 268 -34.51 -31.29 -44.42
CA GLU A 268 -34.51 -32.69 -43.94
C GLU A 268 -33.12 -33.23 -43.44
N LYS A 269 -33.00 -34.16 -42.48
CA LYS A 269 -33.99 -35.05 -41.82
C LYS A 269 -33.44 -35.63 -40.49
N GLU A 270 -34.38 -36.12 -39.66
CA GLU A 270 -34.32 -37.28 -38.74
C GLU A 270 -33.18 -37.47 -37.70
N GLY A 271 -33.61 -37.91 -36.49
CA GLY A 271 -32.76 -38.26 -35.35
C GLY A 271 -33.64 -38.59 -34.13
N ASP A 272 -34.30 -39.75 -34.16
CA ASP A 272 -35.41 -40.14 -33.27
C ASP A 272 -34.99 -41.19 -32.20
N GLN A 273 -35.66 -41.20 -31.04
CA GLN A 273 -35.74 -42.31 -30.03
C GLN A 273 -34.42 -42.82 -29.38
N LEU A 274 -34.27 -43.28 -28.12
CA LEU A 274 -35.03 -43.51 -26.86
C LEU A 274 -34.02 -43.34 -25.67
N GLY A 275 -34.33 -43.29 -24.37
CA GLY A 275 -35.60 -43.27 -23.62
C GLY A 275 -35.54 -44.09 -22.30
N SER A 276 -36.20 -43.61 -21.22
CA SER A 276 -36.73 -44.40 -20.04
C SER A 276 -35.71 -44.95 -19.00
N VAL A 277 -35.94 -45.09 -17.67
CA VAL A 277 -37.00 -44.71 -16.69
C VAL A 277 -36.33 -44.54 -15.28
N ASP A 278 -36.84 -43.65 -14.41
CA ASP A 278 -37.27 -43.91 -12.99
C ASP A 278 -37.62 -42.56 -12.31
N SER A 279 -38.88 -42.31 -11.92
CA SER A 279 -39.47 -42.44 -10.56
C SER A 279 -38.78 -41.59 -9.46
N GLY A 280 -39.47 -40.87 -8.57
CA GLY A 280 -40.89 -40.54 -8.40
C GLY A 280 -41.09 -39.82 -7.05
N GLY A 281 -42.05 -38.90 -6.92
CA GLY A 281 -42.33 -38.23 -5.64
C GLY A 281 -43.03 -36.87 -5.76
N ASP A 282 -44.26 -36.78 -5.23
CA ASP A 282 -45.13 -35.61 -5.29
C ASP A 282 -44.77 -34.49 -4.30
N ALA A 283 -45.03 -33.24 -4.70
CA ALA A 283 -45.60 -32.21 -3.82
C ALA A 283 -46.25 -31.08 -4.63
N GLN A 284 -47.57 -30.90 -4.51
CA GLN A 284 -48.28 -29.72 -5.02
C GLN A 284 -48.20 -28.56 -4.03
N GLY A 285 -48.22 -27.32 -4.54
CA GLY A 285 -48.26 -26.12 -3.69
C GLY A 285 -47.87 -24.86 -4.45
N GLY A 286 -48.72 -24.41 -5.37
CA GLY A 286 -48.52 -23.15 -6.07
C GLY A 286 -49.43 -22.06 -5.54
N GLU A 287 -48.90 -20.84 -5.36
CA GLU A 287 -49.72 -19.63 -5.31
C GLU A 287 -48.96 -18.39 -5.84
N SER A 288 -49.71 -17.55 -6.55
CA SER A 288 -49.58 -16.09 -6.62
C SER A 288 -48.24 -15.46 -7.06
N ARG A 289 -48.20 -15.08 -8.34
CA ARG A 289 -47.43 -13.92 -8.82
C ARG A 289 -48.06 -12.63 -8.28
N GLU A 290 -47.27 -11.71 -7.76
CA GLU A 290 -47.62 -10.29 -7.79
C GLU A 290 -46.42 -9.42 -8.17
N LYS A 291 -46.64 -8.44 -9.05
CA LYS A 291 -45.64 -7.45 -9.45
C LYS A 291 -45.87 -6.18 -8.66
N ALA A 292 -44.85 -5.71 -7.94
CA ALA A 292 -44.80 -4.34 -7.47
C ALA A 292 -43.41 -3.75 -7.80
N GLY A 293 -43.37 -2.76 -8.69
CA GLY A 293 -42.22 -1.88 -8.81
C GLY A 293 -42.28 -0.81 -7.73
N VAL A 294 -41.13 -0.37 -7.20
CA VAL A 294 -41.05 0.78 -6.30
C VAL A 294 -40.12 1.82 -6.88
N LEU A 295 -40.56 3.07 -6.84
CA LEU A 295 -39.92 4.23 -7.43
C LEU A 295 -38.70 4.69 -6.64
N ILE A 296 -37.77 5.34 -7.36
CA ILE A 296 -36.64 6.05 -6.78
C ILE A 296 -37.18 7.36 -6.18
N GLY A 297 -37.10 7.49 -4.85
CA GLY A 297 -37.47 8.71 -4.14
C GLY A 297 -36.24 9.54 -3.79
N SER A 298 -36.15 10.75 -4.35
CA SER A 298 -35.24 11.81 -3.90
C SER A 298 -35.66 12.34 -2.53
N VAL A 299 -34.70 12.73 -1.69
CA VAL A 299 -34.96 13.53 -0.48
C VAL A 299 -33.97 14.68 -0.45
N ASP A 300 -34.53 15.90 -0.41
CA ASP A 300 -33.78 17.15 -0.36
C ASP A 300 -33.30 17.50 1.06
N ARG A 301 -32.54 18.60 1.15
CA ARG A 301 -31.95 19.16 2.36
C ARG A 301 -32.92 20.07 3.13
N ASP A 302 -32.41 20.62 4.23
CA ASP A 302 -32.96 21.71 5.04
C ASP A 302 -34.13 21.24 5.97
N ASP A 303 -34.29 21.65 7.23
CA ASP A 303 -33.65 22.66 8.09
C ASP A 303 -33.61 22.15 9.56
N ILE A 304 -32.58 22.49 10.35
CA ILE A 304 -32.74 22.75 11.80
C ILE A 304 -31.85 23.93 12.19
N ALA A 305 -32.49 25.04 12.57
CA ALA A 305 -31.84 26.24 13.09
C ALA A 305 -31.59 26.15 14.61
N CYS A 306 -30.63 26.96 15.09
CA CYS A 306 -30.32 27.13 16.50
C CYS A 306 -31.43 27.85 17.27
N ASP A 307 -31.51 27.63 18.59
CA ASP A 307 -31.90 28.69 19.52
C ASP A 307 -31.19 28.55 20.89
N GLY A 308 -31.09 29.66 21.63
CA GLY A 308 -30.60 29.73 23.02
C GLY A 308 -31.67 29.28 24.04
N GLU A 309 -31.50 29.38 25.36
CA GLU A 309 -30.44 29.94 26.20
C GLU A 309 -30.41 29.18 27.55
N ASN A 310 -29.28 29.14 28.26
CA ASN A 310 -29.26 29.64 29.65
C ASN A 310 -27.86 29.86 30.24
N ARG A 311 -27.78 30.79 31.20
CA ARG A 311 -26.55 31.23 31.89
C ARG A 311 -26.48 30.73 33.34
N LYS A 312 -25.28 30.94 33.94
CA LYS A 312 -24.88 30.89 35.37
C LYS A 312 -24.16 29.59 35.74
N LYS A 313 -23.06 29.60 36.51
CA LYS A 313 -22.36 30.72 37.19
C LYS A 313 -20.89 30.33 37.40
N ALA A 314 -19.95 31.26 37.20
CA ALA A 314 -18.62 31.16 37.78
C ALA A 314 -18.65 31.71 39.22
N GLY A 315 -17.70 31.29 40.05
CA GLY A 315 -17.51 31.79 41.41
C GLY A 315 -16.09 31.50 41.89
N ASP A 316 -15.30 32.55 42.07
CA ASP A 316 -13.93 32.51 42.57
C ASP A 316 -13.88 32.11 44.06
N LEU A 317 -12.80 31.44 44.47
CA LEU A 317 -12.21 31.63 45.79
C LEU A 317 -10.68 31.50 45.73
N LEU A 318 -10.00 32.63 45.88
CA LEU A 318 -8.59 32.71 46.27
C LEU A 318 -8.49 32.52 47.79
N GLY A 319 -7.45 31.84 48.26
CA GLY A 319 -7.17 31.64 49.68
C GLY A 319 -5.68 31.44 49.94
N SER A 320 -4.98 32.52 50.30
CA SER A 320 -3.56 32.53 50.69
C SER A 320 -3.37 32.38 52.20
N ALA A 321 -2.41 31.58 52.63
CA ALA A 321 -1.75 31.72 53.94
C ALA A 321 -0.32 31.16 53.88
N ASP A 322 0.58 31.79 54.64
CA ASP A 322 2.04 31.59 54.64
C ASP A 322 2.53 31.28 56.07
N SER A 323 3.84 31.04 56.22
CA SER A 323 4.63 30.78 57.45
C SER A 323 4.58 29.35 58.05
N GLY A 324 5.71 28.78 58.52
CA GLY A 324 7.09 29.25 58.37
C GLY A 324 8.15 28.46 59.18
N VAL A 325 9.38 28.47 58.66
CA VAL A 325 10.70 28.31 59.33
C VAL A 325 11.02 27.04 60.15
N GLY A 326 12.13 26.38 59.81
CA GLY A 326 12.79 25.38 60.65
C GLY A 326 14.00 24.71 59.99
N ALA A 327 15.13 25.41 59.85
CA ALA A 327 16.36 24.87 59.29
C ALA A 327 17.36 24.47 60.39
N GLN A 328 17.96 23.27 60.28
CA GLN A 328 19.22 22.94 60.93
C GLN A 328 20.01 21.90 60.12
N SER A 329 21.33 22.04 60.13
CA SER A 329 22.31 21.35 59.29
C SER A 329 22.80 20.04 59.92
N MET A 330 23.32 19.12 59.09
CA MET A 330 24.68 18.57 59.23
C MET A 330 25.12 17.78 57.99
N GLU A 331 26.42 17.85 57.68
CA GLU A 331 27.09 17.17 56.56
C GLU A 331 27.69 15.81 56.99
N ASN A 332 28.27 15.11 56.00
CA ASN A 332 29.02 13.84 56.07
C ASN A 332 28.15 12.58 56.23
N SER A 333 28.21 11.63 55.29
CA SER A 333 29.45 10.91 54.98
C SER A 333 29.51 10.37 53.54
N MET A 334 30.72 10.23 53.01
CA MET A 334 31.00 9.57 51.73
C MET A 334 30.83 8.05 51.86
N GLU A 335 30.03 7.45 50.98
CA GLU A 335 30.08 6.01 50.73
C GLU A 335 30.52 5.72 49.28
N GLN A 336 31.66 5.02 49.19
CA GLN A 336 32.06 4.03 48.19
C GLN A 336 31.44 4.15 46.79
N SER A 337 32.24 4.67 45.85
CA SER A 337 31.98 4.53 44.41
C SER A 337 31.99 3.06 44.00
N GLY A 338 30.81 2.49 43.77
CA GLY A 338 30.66 1.19 43.13
C GLY A 338 31.19 1.23 41.70
N GLY A 339 31.87 0.15 41.29
CA GLY A 339 32.06 -0.11 39.87
C GLY A 339 30.74 -0.59 39.29
N GLU A 340 29.90 0.33 38.83
CA GLU A 340 28.65 -0.02 38.15
C GLU A 340 28.96 -0.76 36.85
N ALA A 341 28.29 -1.90 36.68
CA ALA A 341 28.31 -2.65 35.44
C ALA A 341 27.78 -1.77 34.28
N VAL A 342 28.27 -2.02 33.08
CA VAL A 342 27.79 -1.35 31.87
C VAL A 342 26.29 -1.66 31.72
N ASP A 343 25.47 -0.61 31.70
CA ASP A 343 24.02 -0.72 31.60
C ASP A 343 23.60 -1.22 30.21
N GLU A 344 23.39 -2.54 30.07
CA GLU A 344 22.72 -3.15 28.92
C GLU A 344 21.19 -2.98 28.98
N SER A 345 20.69 -1.78 29.32
CA SER A 345 19.26 -1.47 29.20
C SER A 345 18.85 -1.34 27.73
N ALA A 346 18.64 -2.49 27.09
CA ALA A 346 17.85 -2.60 25.87
C ALA A 346 16.43 -2.10 26.17
N GLY A 347 16.22 -0.79 25.99
CA GLY A 347 15.00 -0.10 26.37
C GLY A 347 13.77 -0.77 25.77
N ASP A 348 12.76 -1.02 26.63
CA ASP A 348 11.60 -1.89 26.34
C ASP A 348 11.09 -1.71 24.91
N LEU A 349 11.24 -2.75 24.08
CA LEU A 349 10.85 -2.78 22.67
C LEU A 349 9.39 -3.18 22.45
N ARG A 350 8.61 -3.46 23.49
CA ARG A 350 7.21 -3.91 23.36
C ARG A 350 6.30 -2.79 22.85
N MET A 351 5.21 -3.14 22.19
CA MET A 351 4.06 -2.23 22.19
C MET A 351 3.46 -2.21 23.60
N SER A 352 3.05 -1.06 24.10
CA SER A 352 2.48 -0.86 25.46
C SER A 352 0.97 -0.54 25.45
N ARG A 353 0.45 -0.03 24.32
CA ARG A 353 -0.96 0.33 24.12
C ARG A 353 -1.49 -0.31 22.84
N MET A 354 -2.56 -1.09 22.93
CA MET A 354 -3.22 -1.69 21.78
C MET A 354 -4.56 -1.01 21.52
N PHE A 355 -4.78 -0.56 20.30
CA PHE A 355 -6.05 -0.05 19.83
C PHE A 355 -6.69 -1.04 18.86
N ILE A 356 -8.00 -1.24 18.97
CA ILE A 356 -8.81 -2.02 18.02
C ILE A 356 -9.65 -1.04 17.22
N LEU A 357 -9.83 -1.27 15.91
CA LEU A 357 -10.57 -0.39 14.99
C LEU A 357 -11.98 -0.93 14.66
N PRO A 358 -13.06 -0.63 15.42
CA PRO A 358 -14.36 -1.31 15.23
C PRO A 358 -14.93 -1.12 13.83
N GLU A 359 -14.72 0.08 13.25
CA GLU A 359 -15.10 0.45 11.89
C GLU A 359 -14.49 -0.48 10.81
N GLY A 360 -13.28 -0.97 11.04
CA GLY A 360 -12.59 -1.90 10.14
C GLY A 360 -13.06 -3.34 10.32
N TRP A 361 -13.37 -3.75 11.56
CA TRP A 361 -13.98 -5.06 11.83
C TRP A 361 -15.40 -5.17 11.27
N ALA A 362 -16.13 -4.06 11.13
CA ALA A 362 -17.44 -4.00 10.47
C ALA A 362 -17.39 -4.23 8.94
N LEU A 363 -16.20 -4.21 8.31
CA LEU A 363 -16.01 -4.52 6.89
C LEU A 363 -15.74 -6.01 6.60
N VAL A 364 -15.69 -6.84 7.65
CA VAL A 364 -15.30 -8.26 7.55
C VAL A 364 -16.48 -9.14 7.17
N GLU A 365 -16.23 -10.12 6.31
CA GLU A 365 -17.19 -11.18 5.95
C GLU A 365 -17.55 -11.99 7.21
N GLN A 366 -18.85 -12.18 7.47
CA GLN A 366 -19.34 -12.59 8.80
C GLN A 366 -18.81 -13.95 9.29
N ASP A 367 -18.46 -14.86 8.38
CA ASP A 367 -17.86 -16.16 8.64
C ASP A 367 -16.35 -16.09 8.96
N CYS A 368 -15.69 -14.99 8.65
CA CYS A 368 -14.27 -14.74 8.89
C CYS A 368 -13.98 -14.09 10.25
N VAL A 369 -14.98 -13.43 10.87
CA VAL A 369 -14.83 -12.64 12.09
C VAL A 369 -14.20 -13.44 13.23
N ASP A 370 -14.69 -14.65 13.51
CA ASP A 370 -14.20 -15.44 14.65
C ASP A 370 -12.80 -16.03 14.41
N TYR A 371 -12.38 -16.22 13.15
CA TYR A 371 -11.01 -16.60 12.83
C TYR A 371 -10.04 -15.45 13.09
N LEU A 372 -10.39 -14.23 12.66
CA LEU A 372 -9.60 -13.03 12.95
C LEU A 372 -9.57 -12.69 14.45
N ARG A 373 -10.66 -12.92 15.18
CA ARG A 373 -10.69 -12.77 16.66
C ARG A 373 -9.69 -13.70 17.34
N ARG A 374 -9.60 -14.98 16.97
CA ARG A 374 -8.54 -15.88 17.50
C ARG A 374 -7.13 -15.36 17.24
N GLY A 375 -6.91 -14.67 16.12
CA GLY A 375 -5.67 -13.95 15.84
C GLY A 375 -5.45 -12.77 16.80
N LEU A 376 -6.48 -11.95 17.05
CA LEU A 376 -6.41 -10.87 18.04
C LEU A 376 -6.15 -11.41 19.45
N ASP A 377 -6.85 -12.47 19.86
CA ASP A 377 -6.67 -13.15 21.15
C ASP A 377 -5.23 -13.66 21.31
N LYS A 378 -4.61 -14.18 20.24
CA LYS A 378 -3.19 -14.59 20.23
C LYS A 378 -2.24 -13.39 20.43
N LEU A 379 -2.48 -12.27 19.75
CA LEU A 379 -1.70 -11.04 19.96
C LEU A 379 -1.83 -10.52 21.40
N GLN A 380 -3.03 -10.60 21.98
CA GLN A 380 -3.30 -10.16 23.35
C GLN A 380 -2.68 -11.11 24.38
N ALA A 381 -2.82 -12.43 24.22
CA ALA A 381 -2.23 -13.41 25.12
C ALA A 381 -0.69 -13.39 25.10
N GLY A 382 -0.09 -13.07 23.95
CA GLY A 382 1.36 -12.90 23.81
C GLY A 382 1.92 -11.59 24.37
N ALA A 383 1.08 -10.61 24.78
CA ALA A 383 1.53 -9.28 25.13
C ALA A 383 0.91 -8.76 26.43
N SER A 384 1.68 -8.01 27.24
CA SER A 384 1.18 -7.35 28.46
C SER A 384 0.36 -6.08 28.15
N LEU A 385 -0.45 -6.11 27.10
CA LEU A 385 -1.07 -4.96 26.46
C LEU A 385 -2.45 -4.63 27.04
N GLN A 386 -2.67 -3.35 27.33
CA GLN A 386 -4.02 -2.83 27.50
C GLN A 386 -4.64 -2.62 26.11
N ALA A 387 -5.69 -3.37 25.81
CA ALA A 387 -6.48 -3.23 24.59
C ALA A 387 -7.67 -2.29 24.83
N ALA A 388 -7.85 -1.31 23.95
CA ALA A 388 -8.98 -0.39 23.94
C ALA A 388 -9.56 -0.26 22.52
N GLU A 389 -10.87 -0.13 22.40
CA GLU A 389 -11.48 0.27 21.13
C GLU A 389 -11.21 1.75 20.86
N ALA A 390 -10.91 2.08 19.60
CA ALA A 390 -10.75 3.46 19.15
C ALA A 390 -11.57 3.69 17.88
N VAL A 391 -12.44 4.71 17.92
CA VAL A 391 -13.04 5.28 16.71
C VAL A 391 -11.98 6.17 16.05
N VAL A 392 -11.44 5.73 14.92
CA VAL A 392 -10.26 6.34 14.29
C VAL A 392 -10.65 7.24 13.12
N ALA A 393 -11.65 6.88 12.31
CA ALA A 393 -12.09 7.70 11.17
C ALA A 393 -13.47 8.34 11.42
N PRO A 394 -13.54 9.53 12.07
CA PRO A 394 -14.83 10.19 12.34
C PRO A 394 -15.54 10.64 11.05
N GLU A 395 -14.82 10.85 9.94
CA GLU A 395 -15.42 11.05 8.61
C GLU A 395 -15.79 9.74 7.89
N GLY A 396 -15.48 8.58 8.48
CA GLY A 396 -15.65 7.25 7.92
C GLY A 396 -14.49 6.79 7.01
N LEU A 397 -14.16 5.50 7.08
CA LEU A 397 -13.09 4.88 6.28
C LEU A 397 -13.27 5.06 4.77
N LYS A 398 -14.52 5.15 4.28
CA LYS A 398 -14.84 5.43 2.87
C LYS A 398 -14.32 6.81 2.45
N THR A 399 -14.59 7.85 3.24
CA THR A 399 -14.13 9.22 2.99
C THR A 399 -12.60 9.32 3.03
N TRP A 400 -11.97 8.58 3.95
CA TRP A 400 -10.50 8.46 4.02
C TRP A 400 -9.93 7.76 2.78
N MET A 401 -10.55 6.68 2.32
CA MET A 401 -10.17 6.00 1.08
C MET A 401 -10.35 6.91 -0.14
N ASP A 402 -11.44 7.67 -0.24
CA ASP A 402 -11.68 8.55 -1.38
C ASP A 402 -10.61 9.64 -1.47
N ALA A 403 -10.26 10.28 -0.35
CA ALA A 403 -9.17 11.27 -0.29
C ALA A 403 -7.78 10.64 -0.56
N PHE A 404 -7.53 9.41 -0.09
CA PHE A 404 -6.33 8.65 -0.48
C PHE A 404 -6.28 8.45 -1.99
N ARG A 405 -7.38 7.96 -2.59
CA ARG A 405 -7.46 7.65 -4.02
C ARG A 405 -7.31 8.89 -4.88
N GLU A 406 -7.90 10.02 -4.50
CA GLU A 406 -7.78 11.28 -5.23
C GLU A 406 -6.33 11.75 -5.31
N LEU A 407 -5.66 11.87 -4.16
CA LEU A 407 -4.25 12.25 -4.09
C LEU A 407 -3.34 11.23 -4.81
N GLN A 408 -3.60 9.94 -4.63
CA GLN A 408 -2.87 8.88 -5.33
C GLN A 408 -3.05 8.99 -6.84
N GLY A 409 -4.28 9.17 -7.33
CA GLY A 409 -4.59 9.26 -8.76
C GLY A 409 -3.93 10.47 -9.42
N ALA A 410 -3.92 11.62 -8.74
CA ALA A 410 -3.22 12.82 -9.20
C ALA A 410 -1.70 12.58 -9.35
N GLU A 411 -1.05 11.95 -8.36
CA GLU A 411 0.37 11.59 -8.45
C GLU A 411 0.65 10.52 -9.51
N ILE A 412 -0.24 9.54 -9.71
CA ILE A 412 -0.14 8.52 -10.76
C ILE A 412 -0.15 9.17 -12.14
N TRP A 413 -1.05 10.12 -12.38
CA TRP A 413 -1.08 10.84 -13.64
C TRP A 413 0.13 11.76 -13.82
N ALA A 414 0.59 12.43 -12.77
CA ALA A 414 1.83 13.21 -12.81
C ALA A 414 3.07 12.34 -13.10
N THR A 415 3.08 11.09 -12.63
CA THR A 415 4.18 10.13 -12.80
C THR A 415 4.21 9.49 -14.19
N HIS A 416 3.05 9.07 -14.73
CA HIS A 416 2.98 8.28 -15.96
C HIS A 416 2.38 9.02 -17.17
N GLY A 417 1.68 10.14 -16.98
CA GLY A 417 0.88 10.80 -18.02
C GLY A 417 1.68 11.23 -19.26
N GLU A 418 2.92 11.69 -19.09
CA GLU A 418 3.81 12.02 -20.21
C GLU A 418 4.17 10.76 -21.04
N TRP A 419 4.58 9.69 -20.36
CA TRP A 419 4.91 8.41 -21.01
C TRP A 419 3.69 7.81 -21.71
N ILE A 420 2.50 7.86 -21.10
CA ILE A 420 1.23 7.42 -21.71
C ILE A 420 0.93 8.23 -22.97
N GLY A 421 1.07 9.56 -22.91
CA GLY A 421 0.84 10.44 -24.06
C GLY A 421 1.81 10.22 -25.21
N ARG A 422 3.08 9.90 -24.92
CA ARG A 422 4.12 9.63 -25.91
C ARG A 422 4.04 8.24 -26.52
N GLU A 423 4.00 7.19 -25.68
CA GLU A 423 4.13 5.80 -26.13
C GLU A 423 2.80 5.15 -26.51
N GLN A 424 1.66 5.72 -26.09
CA GLN A 424 0.31 5.19 -26.31
C GLN A 424 0.19 3.69 -26.01
N PRO A 425 0.55 3.27 -24.78
CA PRO A 425 0.65 1.86 -24.40
C PRO A 425 -0.69 1.13 -24.45
N VAL A 426 -0.64 -0.17 -24.76
CA VAL A 426 -1.81 -1.04 -24.61
C VAL A 426 -1.97 -1.44 -23.14
N PHE A 427 -3.16 -1.21 -22.58
CA PHE A 427 -3.51 -1.52 -21.19
C PHE A 427 -4.61 -2.59 -21.09
N GLY A 428 -4.61 -3.33 -19.98
CA GLY A 428 -5.79 -4.11 -19.58
C GLY A 428 -7.00 -3.20 -19.31
N PRO A 429 -8.25 -3.63 -19.59
CA PRO A 429 -9.42 -2.74 -19.54
C PRO A 429 -9.62 -1.99 -18.22
N ASP A 430 -9.43 -2.66 -17.09
CA ASP A 430 -9.52 -2.06 -15.74
C ASP A 430 -8.43 -1.01 -15.49
N ILE A 431 -7.22 -1.23 -16.03
CA ILE A 431 -6.08 -0.35 -15.88
C ILE A 431 -6.23 0.88 -16.79
N ALA A 432 -6.71 0.68 -18.02
CA ALA A 432 -7.11 1.76 -18.92
C ALA A 432 -8.18 2.66 -18.27
N ALA A 433 -9.21 2.08 -17.64
CA ALA A 433 -10.24 2.84 -16.94
C ALA A 433 -9.69 3.62 -15.74
N ARG A 434 -8.73 3.05 -14.99
CA ARG A 434 -8.07 3.72 -13.86
C ARG A 434 -7.17 4.88 -14.32
N PHE A 435 -6.39 4.71 -15.39
CA PHE A 435 -5.60 5.81 -15.97
C PHE A 435 -6.47 6.90 -16.61
N ALA A 436 -7.58 6.55 -17.27
CA ALA A 436 -8.54 7.53 -17.77
C ALA A 436 -9.18 8.35 -16.63
N TRP A 437 -9.48 7.71 -15.50
CA TRP A 437 -9.95 8.42 -14.29
C TRP A 437 -8.85 9.31 -13.69
N ALA A 438 -7.61 8.81 -13.57
CA ALA A 438 -6.47 9.57 -13.06
C ALA A 438 -6.15 10.80 -13.94
N ALA A 439 -6.23 10.67 -15.26
CA ALA A 439 -6.09 11.79 -16.20
C ALA A 439 -7.16 12.88 -15.98
N GLY A 440 -8.38 12.50 -15.58
CA GLY A 440 -9.46 13.41 -15.24
C GLY A 440 -9.22 14.24 -13.97
N LEU A 441 -8.23 13.88 -13.14
CA LEU A 441 -7.80 14.65 -11.96
C LEU A 441 -6.78 15.75 -12.32
N ALA A 442 -6.19 15.71 -13.51
CA ALA A 442 -5.12 16.62 -13.91
C ALA A 442 -5.57 18.10 -13.85
N GLY A 443 -4.92 18.88 -12.97
CA GLY A 443 -5.21 20.31 -12.80
C GLY A 443 -6.45 20.62 -11.95
N ALA A 444 -7.03 19.63 -11.27
CA ALA A 444 -8.05 19.85 -10.26
C ALA A 444 -7.45 20.38 -8.93
N ASP A 445 -8.29 21.01 -8.09
CA ASP A 445 -7.90 21.42 -6.74
C ASP A 445 -8.01 20.25 -5.76
N HIS A 446 -6.85 19.70 -5.39
CA HIS A 446 -6.72 18.62 -4.41
C HIS A 446 -6.49 19.11 -2.97
N SER A 447 -6.54 20.43 -2.72
CA SER A 447 -6.33 20.99 -1.38
C SER A 447 -7.29 20.45 -0.31
N PRO A 448 -8.58 20.13 -0.58
CA PRO A 448 -9.46 19.55 0.45
C PRO A 448 -9.01 18.14 0.86
N ALA A 449 -8.62 17.30 -0.11
CA ALA A 449 -8.11 15.97 0.15
C ALA A 449 -6.76 16.01 0.88
N ALA A 450 -5.86 16.94 0.51
CA ALA A 450 -4.59 17.16 1.19
C ALA A 450 -4.77 17.65 2.65
N MET A 451 -5.72 18.56 2.89
CA MET A 451 -6.09 19.02 4.24
C MET A 451 -6.65 17.87 5.09
N LEU A 452 -7.49 17.00 4.51
CA LEU A 452 -7.98 15.80 5.19
C LEU A 452 -6.81 14.84 5.50
N ARG A 453 -5.92 14.54 4.54
CA ARG A 453 -4.71 13.74 4.78
C ARG A 453 -3.86 14.30 5.93
N SER A 454 -3.70 15.62 6.03
CA SER A 454 -2.99 16.28 7.14
C SER A 454 -3.66 16.04 8.50
N ARG A 455 -5.00 16.14 8.58
CA ARG A 455 -5.76 15.82 9.80
C ARG A 455 -5.64 14.35 10.19
N ILE A 456 -5.79 13.44 9.24
CA ILE A 456 -5.63 11.98 9.40
C ILE A 456 -4.25 11.65 9.94
N THR A 457 -3.21 12.21 9.32
CA THR A 457 -1.79 12.00 9.70
C THR A 457 -1.54 12.43 11.14
N LYS A 458 -2.00 13.64 11.52
CA LYS A 458 -1.88 14.15 12.89
C LYS A 458 -2.60 13.26 13.90
N ARG A 459 -3.84 12.86 13.60
CA ARG A 459 -4.68 12.00 14.47
C ARG A 459 -4.02 10.64 14.70
N LEU A 460 -3.66 9.93 13.65
CA LEU A 460 -3.06 8.59 13.74
C LEU A 460 -1.69 8.62 14.43
N ARG A 461 -0.81 9.58 14.09
CA ARG A 461 0.51 9.70 14.74
C ARG A 461 0.40 10.05 16.23
N ALA A 462 -0.57 10.89 16.61
CA ALA A 462 -0.83 11.21 18.02
C ALA A 462 -1.39 10.01 18.81
N LEU A 463 -2.33 9.26 18.23
CA LEU A 463 -2.91 8.06 18.85
C LEU A 463 -1.84 7.00 19.15
N LEU A 464 -1.02 6.69 18.15
CA LEU A 464 -0.01 5.62 18.23
C LEU A 464 1.25 6.07 18.99
N GLY A 465 1.73 7.30 18.81
CA GLY A 465 2.92 7.78 19.52
C GLY A 465 4.16 6.93 19.23
N LYS A 466 4.88 6.52 20.29
CA LYS A 466 6.11 5.70 20.20
C LYS A 466 5.90 4.20 20.48
N ASP A 467 4.80 3.86 21.13
CA ASP A 467 4.60 2.56 21.80
C ASP A 467 3.17 2.00 21.62
N GLY A 468 2.30 2.72 20.92
CA GLY A 468 0.96 2.28 20.58
C GLY A 468 0.89 1.58 19.23
N CYS A 469 0.02 0.58 19.12
CA CYS A 469 -0.32 -0.08 17.87
C CYS A 469 -1.84 -0.11 17.61
N LEU A 470 -2.26 -0.10 16.35
CA LEU A 470 -3.65 -0.29 15.92
C LEU A 470 -3.79 -1.65 15.24
N VAL A 471 -4.73 -2.46 15.70
CA VAL A 471 -5.03 -3.80 15.19
C VAL A 471 -6.35 -3.80 14.42
N LEU A 472 -6.30 -4.31 13.20
CA LEU A 472 -7.41 -4.32 12.25
C LEU A 472 -7.28 -5.49 11.26
N PRO A 473 -8.36 -5.95 10.61
CA PRO A 473 -8.27 -6.86 9.47
C PRO A 473 -7.41 -6.26 8.34
N THR A 474 -6.59 -7.08 7.67
CA THR A 474 -5.84 -6.64 6.48
C THR A 474 -6.73 -6.58 5.22
N VAL A 475 -7.70 -7.47 5.16
CA VAL A 475 -8.61 -7.73 4.04
C VAL A 475 -9.99 -8.08 4.60
N PRO A 476 -11.10 -7.86 3.87
CA PRO A 476 -12.45 -8.13 4.37
C PRO A 476 -12.75 -9.62 4.53
N GLY A 477 -12.10 -10.49 3.77
CA GLY A 477 -12.35 -11.93 3.73
C GLY A 477 -11.22 -12.66 3.00
N PRO A 478 -11.41 -13.95 2.63
CA PRO A 478 -10.41 -14.69 1.88
C PRO A 478 -10.25 -14.14 0.45
N ALA A 479 -9.16 -14.53 -0.20
CA ALA A 479 -8.87 -14.17 -1.58
C ALA A 479 -10.07 -14.35 -2.53
N PRO A 480 -10.55 -13.32 -3.26
CA PRO A 480 -11.67 -13.45 -4.20
C PRO A 480 -11.42 -14.50 -5.29
N LEU A 481 -12.48 -15.12 -5.81
CA LEU A 481 -12.39 -16.04 -6.95
C LEU A 481 -11.90 -15.29 -8.20
N ARG A 482 -11.02 -15.94 -8.98
CA ARG A 482 -10.60 -15.45 -10.31
C ARG A 482 -11.82 -15.41 -11.23
N GLY A 483 -11.97 -14.32 -11.98
CA GLY A 483 -13.15 -14.13 -12.83
C GLY A 483 -14.48 -13.95 -12.07
N ALA A 484 -14.46 -13.65 -10.76
CA ALA A 484 -15.64 -13.20 -10.05
C ALA A 484 -16.23 -11.93 -10.71
N GLY A 485 -17.55 -11.75 -10.63
CA GLY A 485 -18.22 -10.64 -11.31
C GLY A 485 -17.63 -9.27 -10.91
N PRO A 486 -17.48 -8.29 -11.84
CA PRO A 486 -16.75 -7.04 -11.57
C PRO A 486 -17.22 -6.29 -10.32
N GLY A 487 -18.53 -6.28 -10.05
CA GLY A 487 -19.08 -5.66 -8.84
C GLY A 487 -18.70 -6.35 -7.52
N GLN A 488 -18.39 -7.66 -7.53
CA GLN A 488 -17.86 -8.35 -6.35
C GLN A 488 -16.38 -8.01 -6.14
N LEU A 489 -15.56 -8.09 -7.20
CA LEU A 489 -14.14 -7.73 -7.13
C LEU A 489 -13.97 -6.28 -6.66
N GLU A 490 -14.76 -5.34 -7.20
CA GLU A 490 -14.70 -3.92 -6.80
C GLU A 490 -15.14 -3.68 -5.34
N ARG A 491 -16.12 -4.45 -4.83
CA ARG A 491 -16.49 -4.40 -3.39
C ARG A 491 -15.33 -4.89 -2.51
N SER A 492 -14.78 -6.07 -2.80
CA SER A 492 -13.65 -6.62 -2.03
C SER A 492 -12.42 -5.69 -2.11
N ARG A 493 -12.14 -5.13 -3.29
CA ARG A 493 -11.05 -4.14 -3.51
C ARG A 493 -11.28 -2.85 -2.73
N SER A 494 -12.50 -2.31 -2.73
CA SER A 494 -12.85 -1.11 -1.97
C SER A 494 -12.75 -1.34 -0.46
N SER A 495 -13.25 -2.46 0.06
CA SER A 495 -13.11 -2.80 1.49
C SER A 495 -11.65 -3.02 1.90
N ALA A 496 -10.86 -3.74 1.09
CA ALA A 496 -9.42 -3.88 1.33
C ALA A 496 -8.69 -2.53 1.30
N MET A 497 -9.08 -1.62 0.41
CA MET A 497 -8.47 -0.29 0.31
C MET A 497 -8.91 0.67 1.44
N MET A 498 -10.14 0.54 1.95
CA MET A 498 -10.57 1.21 3.19
C MET A 498 -9.72 0.77 4.40
N LEU A 499 -9.44 -0.54 4.53
CA LEU A 499 -8.56 -1.09 5.57
C LEU A 499 -7.07 -0.70 5.37
N SER A 500 -6.60 -0.62 4.12
CA SER A 500 -5.18 -0.38 3.82
C SER A 500 -4.77 1.10 3.80
N CYS A 501 -5.71 2.03 3.58
CA CYS A 501 -5.38 3.44 3.35
C CYS A 501 -4.78 4.16 4.57
N LEU A 502 -5.08 3.71 5.81
CA LEU A 502 -4.66 4.38 7.05
C LEU A 502 -3.12 4.56 7.11
N ALA A 503 -2.36 3.48 6.89
CA ALA A 503 -0.90 3.50 6.90
C ALA A 503 -0.30 4.22 5.68
N GLY A 504 -1.02 4.28 4.55
CA GLY A 504 -0.65 5.06 3.37
C GLY A 504 -0.75 6.57 3.64
N LEU A 505 -1.92 7.02 4.09
CA LEU A 505 -2.22 8.43 4.37
C LEU A 505 -1.24 9.03 5.38
N ALA A 506 -1.00 8.33 6.49
CA ALA A 506 -0.17 8.81 7.60
C ALA A 506 1.32 8.40 7.53
N GLY A 507 1.73 7.59 6.54
CA GLY A 507 3.10 7.11 6.37
C GLY A 507 3.60 6.24 7.52
N LEU A 508 2.78 5.27 7.95
CA LEU A 508 3.02 4.44 9.15
C LEU A 508 3.56 3.04 8.79
N PRO A 509 4.35 2.41 9.66
CA PRO A 509 4.75 1.02 9.52
C PRO A 509 3.57 0.09 9.86
N GLN A 510 3.42 -0.98 9.10
CA GLN A 510 2.37 -1.98 9.26
C GLN A 510 2.87 -3.37 8.89
N VAL A 511 2.67 -4.33 9.80
CA VAL A 511 2.82 -5.75 9.52
C VAL A 511 1.47 -6.38 9.17
N THR A 512 1.49 -7.38 8.29
CA THR A 512 0.40 -8.32 8.04
C THR A 512 0.81 -9.70 8.56
N LEU A 513 -0.04 -10.27 9.41
CA LEU A 513 0.12 -11.56 10.05
C LEU A 513 -0.87 -12.54 9.41
N PRO A 514 -0.42 -13.71 8.91
CA PRO A 514 -1.33 -14.70 8.35
C PRO A 514 -2.15 -15.37 9.45
N VAL A 515 -3.46 -15.51 9.21
CA VAL A 515 -4.43 -16.16 10.10
C VAL A 515 -5.17 -17.24 9.29
N PRO A 516 -5.27 -18.49 9.76
CA PRO A 516 -6.09 -19.51 9.10
C PRO A 516 -7.56 -19.09 9.12
N GLY A 517 -8.23 -19.10 7.97
CA GLY A 517 -9.64 -18.75 7.81
C GLY A 517 -10.56 -19.92 7.44
N PRO A 518 -11.81 -19.62 7.03
CA PRO A 518 -12.78 -20.61 6.58
C PRO A 518 -12.22 -21.52 5.48
N GLY A 519 -12.44 -22.82 5.61
CA GLY A 519 -11.97 -23.81 4.63
C GLY A 519 -10.45 -23.92 4.48
N GLY A 520 -9.67 -23.38 5.44
CA GLY A 520 -8.21 -23.32 5.36
C GLY A 520 -7.66 -22.20 4.48
N LEU A 521 -8.51 -21.33 3.95
CA LEU A 521 -8.09 -20.18 3.16
C LEU A 521 -7.41 -19.13 4.05
N PRO A 522 -6.29 -18.51 3.62
CA PRO A 522 -5.65 -17.45 4.38
C PRO A 522 -6.50 -16.20 4.57
N LEU A 523 -6.42 -15.63 5.76
CA LEU A 523 -6.80 -14.28 6.12
C LEU A 523 -5.56 -13.52 6.63
N GLY A 524 -5.67 -12.20 6.76
CA GLY A 524 -4.61 -11.37 7.33
C GLY A 524 -5.12 -10.51 8.47
N LEU A 525 -4.39 -10.51 9.59
CA LEU A 525 -4.54 -9.54 10.67
C LEU A 525 -3.40 -8.52 10.57
N SER A 526 -3.74 -7.24 10.57
CA SER A 526 -2.78 -6.14 10.46
C SER A 526 -2.50 -5.52 11.81
N VAL A 527 -1.23 -5.14 12.02
CA VAL A 527 -0.83 -4.31 13.16
C VAL A 527 -0.03 -3.11 12.66
N ILE A 528 -0.57 -1.91 12.87
CA ILE A 528 0.02 -0.62 12.48
C ILE A 528 0.73 -0.04 13.69
N GLY A 529 2.02 0.27 13.58
CA GLY A 529 2.82 0.91 14.63
C GLY A 529 2.88 2.43 14.50
N GLY A 530 3.42 3.10 15.53
CA GLY A 530 3.78 4.51 15.47
C GLY A 530 4.79 4.82 14.36
N HIS A 531 4.79 6.06 13.86
CA HIS A 531 5.72 6.51 12.82
C HIS A 531 7.19 6.37 13.30
N GLY A 532 8.03 5.75 12.47
CA GLY A 532 9.44 5.46 12.79
C GLY A 532 9.66 4.38 13.85
N GLN A 533 8.62 3.62 14.25
CA GLN A 533 8.72 2.54 15.24
C GLN A 533 8.94 1.16 14.59
N ASP A 534 9.55 1.14 13.40
CA ASP A 534 9.58 -0.03 12.52
C ASP A 534 10.21 -1.27 13.17
N LEU A 535 11.44 -1.12 13.69
CA LEU A 535 12.17 -2.20 14.37
C LEU A 535 11.54 -2.58 15.70
N ARG A 536 10.86 -1.63 16.37
CA ARG A 536 10.10 -1.88 17.61
C ARG A 536 8.92 -2.80 17.31
N LEU A 537 8.13 -2.47 16.28
CA LEU A 537 7.03 -3.29 15.78
C LEU A 537 7.51 -4.68 15.32
N LEU A 538 8.56 -4.76 14.50
CA LEU A 538 9.09 -6.04 14.01
C LEU A 538 9.61 -6.94 15.14
N SER A 539 10.32 -6.37 16.12
CA SER A 539 10.88 -7.14 17.24
C SER A 539 9.79 -7.66 18.16
N TRP A 540 8.84 -6.79 18.54
CA TRP A 540 7.68 -7.19 19.35
C TRP A 540 6.84 -8.27 18.65
N ILE A 541 6.59 -8.15 17.34
CA ILE A 541 5.85 -9.15 16.57
C ILE A 541 6.58 -10.51 16.54
N GLN A 542 7.91 -10.51 16.44
CA GLN A 542 8.70 -11.74 16.50
C GLN A 542 8.73 -12.38 17.91
N GLU A 543 8.56 -11.58 18.97
CA GLU A 543 8.39 -12.07 20.35
C GLU A 543 7.01 -12.73 20.56
N VAL A 544 5.92 -12.09 20.11
CA VAL A 544 4.54 -12.48 20.45
C VAL A 544 3.82 -13.36 19.41
N TRP A 545 4.27 -13.36 18.15
CA TRP A 545 3.65 -14.11 17.05
C TRP A 545 4.55 -15.27 16.60
N LYS A 546 4.61 -16.30 17.45
CA LYS A 546 5.31 -17.58 17.23
C LYS A 546 4.40 -18.64 16.63
#